data_AF-A0A952V8P6-F1
#
_entry.id   AF-A0A952V8P6-F1
#
_cell.length_a   1.000
_cell.length_b   1.000
_cell.length_c   1.000
_cell.angle_alpha   90.00
_cell.angle_beta   90.00
_cell.angle_gamma   90.00
#
_symmetry.space_group_name_H-M   'P 1'
#
loop_
_entity.id
_entity.type
_entity.pdbx_description
1 polymer ?
#
loop_
_entity_poly.entity_id
_entity_poly.type
_entity_poly.pdbx_seq_one_letter_code
_entity_poly.pdbx_strand_id
1 'polypeptide(L)'
;MNENILEQYICPVCELPYDYEEDARGCCEPPEPSVIYVCRICNDEFGDLSQADEHVAFDHPPETLVNEFGLPIVPQEELEAAGQERLFR
;
A
#
# COMPACT_ATOMS: atom_id res chain seq x y z
N MET A 1 17.51 -23.71 -46.59
CA MET A 1 16.45 -22.97 -45.90
C MET A 1 16.58 -23.34 -44.45
N ASN A 2 17.24 -22.49 -43.68
CA ASN A 2 17.58 -22.71 -42.28
C ASN A 2 16.47 -22.07 -41.45
N GLU A 3 15.44 -22.86 -41.16
CA GLU A 3 14.37 -22.47 -40.25
C GLU A 3 14.98 -22.43 -38.85
N ASN A 4 15.29 -21.21 -38.39
CA ASN A 4 15.64 -20.93 -37.01
C ASN A 4 14.34 -21.00 -36.22
N ILE A 5 13.88 -22.22 -35.96
CA ILE A 5 12.76 -22.49 -35.06
C ILE A 5 13.33 -22.22 -33.67
N LEU A 6 13.17 -21.00 -33.17
CA LEU A 6 13.26 -20.73 -31.75
C LEU A 6 12.26 -21.67 -31.07
N GLU A 7 12.75 -22.63 -30.29
CA GLU A 7 11.92 -23.48 -29.45
C GLU A 7 11.16 -22.56 -28.48
N GLN A 8 9.91 -22.24 -28.80
CA GLN A 8 9.03 -21.41 -27.97
C GLN A 8 8.44 -22.27 -26.86
N TYR A 9 8.30 -21.69 -25.68
CA TYR A 9 7.63 -22.33 -24.55
C TYR A 9 6.13 -22.09 -24.67
N ILE A 10 5.34 -23.16 -24.72
CA ILE A 10 3.88 -23.07 -24.84
C ILE A 10 3.28 -23.24 -23.45
N CYS A 11 2.46 -22.28 -23.03
CA CYS A 11 1.70 -22.42 -21.79
C CYS A 11 0.65 -23.54 -21.93
N PRO A 12 0.61 -24.54 -21.03
CA PRO A 12 -0.37 -25.63 -21.12
C PRO A 12 -1.81 -25.20 -20.79
N VAL A 13 -2.01 -23.97 -20.30
CA VAL A 13 -3.32 -23.45 -19.88
C VAL A 13 -3.96 -22.59 -20.97
N CYS A 14 -3.23 -21.59 -21.50
CA CYS A 14 -3.73 -20.68 -22.52
C CYS A 14 -3.26 -20.99 -23.94
N GLU A 15 -2.37 -21.99 -24.10
CA GLU A 15 -1.81 -22.45 -25.38
C GLU A 15 -1.09 -21.36 -26.21
N LEU A 16 -0.72 -20.25 -25.55
CA LEU A 16 0.05 -19.17 -26.16
C LEU A 16 1.56 -19.50 -26.12
N PRO A 17 2.31 -19.11 -27.16
CA PRO A 17 3.74 -19.30 -27.19
C PRO A 17 4.47 -18.10 -26.56
N TYR A 18 5.58 -18.39 -25.88
CA TYR A 18 6.42 -17.43 -25.18
C TYR A 18 7.90 -17.67 -25.49
N ASP A 19 8.69 -16.59 -25.42
CA ASP A 19 10.15 -16.65 -25.62
C ASP A 19 10.90 -17.31 -24.45
N TYR A 20 10.30 -17.32 -23.25
CA TYR A 20 10.90 -17.87 -22.03
C TYR A 20 9.94 -18.79 -21.27
N GLU A 21 10.51 -19.79 -20.57
CA GLU A 21 9.73 -20.74 -19.76
C GLU A 21 9.00 -20.05 -18.60
N GLU A 22 9.66 -19.08 -17.96
CA GLU A 22 9.12 -18.35 -16.80
C GLU A 22 7.84 -17.58 -17.16
N ASP A 23 7.81 -16.93 -18.33
CA ASP A 23 6.62 -16.26 -18.84
C ASP A 23 5.50 -17.26 -19.15
N ALA A 24 5.81 -18.39 -19.79
CA ALA A 24 4.83 -19.44 -20.10
C ALA A 24 4.22 -20.08 -18.84
N ARG A 25 4.99 -20.16 -17.75
CA ARG A 25 4.54 -20.69 -16.46
C ARG A 25 3.73 -19.66 -15.67
N GLY A 26 4.19 -18.41 -15.62
CA GLY A 26 3.60 -17.34 -14.84
C GLY A 26 2.40 -16.64 -15.49
N CYS A 27 2.19 -16.77 -16.80
CA CYS A 27 1.15 -16.00 -17.49
C CYS A 27 -0.29 -16.29 -17.02
N CYS A 28 -0.53 -17.49 -16.49
CA CYS A 28 -1.82 -17.92 -15.97
C CYS A 28 -1.83 -18.02 -14.44
N GLU A 29 -0.73 -17.68 -13.78
CA GLU A 29 -0.72 -17.59 -12.32
C GLU A 29 -1.58 -16.39 -11.90
N PRO A 30 -2.43 -16.54 -10.86
CA PRO A 30 -3.14 -15.39 -10.34
C PRO A 30 -2.11 -14.35 -9.91
N PRO A 31 -2.38 -13.04 -10.13
CA PRO A 31 -1.49 -12.01 -9.62
C PRO A 31 -1.32 -12.25 -8.12
N GLU A 32 -0.07 -12.19 -7.66
CA GLU A 32 0.23 -12.25 -6.24
C GLU A 32 -0.63 -11.20 -5.52
N PRO A 33 -1.19 -11.50 -4.33
CA PRO A 33 -1.96 -10.51 -3.61
C PRO A 33 -1.05 -9.30 -3.34
N SER A 34 -1.27 -8.21 -4.08
CA SER A 34 -0.51 -6.98 -3.87
C SER A 34 -0.85 -6.47 -2.49
N VAL A 35 0.17 -6.30 -1.65
CA VAL A 35 -0.01 -5.66 -0.34
C VAL A 35 -0.43 -4.23 -0.61
N ILE A 36 -1.71 -3.95 -0.36
CA ILE A 36 -2.28 -2.61 -0.43
C ILE A 36 -2.32 -2.02 0.98
N TYR A 37 -1.84 -0.79 1.10
CA TYR A 37 -1.96 0.02 2.31
C TYR A 37 -3.20 0.90 2.17
N VAL A 38 -4.12 0.80 3.12
CA VAL A 38 -5.40 1.52 3.05
C VAL A 38 -5.41 2.63 4.07
N CYS A 39 -5.68 3.87 3.63
CA CYS A 39 -5.91 4.98 4.52
C CYS A 39 -7.19 4.75 5.33
N ARG A 40 -7.12 4.80 6.66
CA ARG A 40 -8.31 4.56 7.52
C ARG A 40 -9.27 5.75 7.60
N ILE A 41 -8.88 6.88 7.02
CA ILE A 41 -9.63 8.13 7.10
C ILE A 41 -10.50 8.30 5.85
N CYS A 42 -9.94 8.09 4.66
CA CYS A 42 -10.65 8.20 3.37
C CYS A 42 -10.81 6.89 2.59
N ASN A 43 -10.23 5.77 3.06
CA ASN A 43 -10.24 4.46 2.39
C ASN A 43 -9.48 4.39 1.05
N ASP A 44 -8.60 5.36 0.74
CA ASP A 44 -7.73 5.26 -0.43
C ASP A 44 -6.68 4.15 -0.29
N GLU A 45 -6.36 3.51 -1.41
CA GLU A 45 -5.48 2.34 -1.52
C GLU A 45 -4.12 2.75 -2.13
N PHE A 46 -3.03 2.31 -1.51
CA PHE A 46 -1.66 2.63 -1.91
C PHE A 46 -0.84 1.35 -2.07
N GLY A 47 0.07 1.32 -3.05
CA GLY A 47 0.96 0.17 -3.29
C GLY A 47 2.17 0.11 -2.35
N ASP A 48 2.41 1.15 -1.54
CA ASP A 48 3.54 1.24 -0.61
C ASP A 48 3.16 2.01 0.66
N LEU A 49 3.81 1.68 1.78
CA LEU A 49 3.56 2.33 3.07
C LEU A 49 3.93 3.81 3.04
N SER A 50 5.01 4.18 2.36
CA SER A 50 5.51 5.56 2.30
C SER A 50 4.53 6.48 1.58
N GLN A 51 3.85 5.96 0.55
CA GLN A 51 2.79 6.68 -0.17
C GLN A 51 1.56 6.89 0.72
N ALA A 52 1.17 5.86 1.48
CA ALA A 52 0.07 5.99 2.44
C ALA A 52 0.40 6.98 3.56
N ASP A 53 1.64 7.00 4.05
CA ASP A 53 2.09 7.91 5.11
C ASP A 53 2.13 9.37 4.63
N GLU A 54 2.69 9.62 3.43
CA GLU A 54 2.68 10.95 2.81
C GLU A 54 1.26 11.46 2.58
N HIS A 55 0.36 10.60 2.10
CA HIS A 55 -1.05 10.93 1.95
C HIS A 55 -1.69 11.33 3.27
N VAL A 56 -1.50 10.56 4.35
CA VAL A 56 -2.04 10.92 5.67
C VAL A 56 -1.47 12.25 6.15
N ALA A 57 -0.17 12.50 5.95
CA ALA A 57 0.46 13.75 6.36
C ALA A 57 -0.08 14.98 5.59
N PHE A 58 -0.41 14.83 4.31
CA PHE A 58 -0.81 15.94 3.44
C PHE A 58 -2.33 16.15 3.39
N ASP A 59 -3.11 15.09 3.18
CA ASP A 59 -4.57 15.15 3.04
C ASP A 59 -5.29 15.06 4.40
N HIS A 60 -4.64 14.53 5.43
CA HIS A 60 -5.20 14.33 6.77
C HIS A 60 -4.31 14.89 7.88
N PRO A 61 -3.94 16.18 7.81
CA PRO A 61 -3.06 16.78 8.81
C PRO A 61 -3.63 16.62 10.22
N PRO A 62 -2.78 16.48 11.25
CA PRO A 62 -3.18 16.15 12.63
C PRO A 62 -4.20 17.15 13.22
N GLU A 63 -4.18 18.41 12.77
CA GLU A 63 -5.15 19.44 13.19
C GLU A 63 -6.59 19.16 12.73
N THR A 64 -6.77 18.27 11.75
CA THR A 64 -8.07 17.90 11.19
C THR A 64 -8.55 16.53 11.63
N LEU A 65 -7.71 15.75 12.31
CA LEU A 65 -8.08 14.45 12.84
C LEU A 65 -9.03 14.66 14.02
N VAL A 66 -10.28 14.27 13.85
CA VAL A 66 -11.30 14.28 14.91
C VAL A 66 -11.76 12.85 15.19
N ASN A 67 -12.07 12.55 16.45
CA ASN A 67 -12.64 11.26 16.81
C ASN A 67 -14.12 11.17 16.39
N GLU A 68 -14.75 10.03 16.66
CA GLU A 68 -16.18 9.79 16.41
C GLU A 68 -17.13 10.81 17.09
N PHE A 69 -16.63 11.58 18.06
CA PHE A 69 -17.36 12.64 18.76
C PHE A 69 -17.02 14.06 18.23
N GLY A 70 -16.26 14.17 17.14
CA GLY A 70 -15.85 15.44 16.55
C GLY A 70 -14.81 16.21 17.38
N LEU A 71 -14.16 15.55 18.35
CA LEU A 71 -13.10 16.15 19.15
C LEU A 71 -11.74 15.94 18.47
N PRO A 72 -10.87 16.95 18.43
CA PRO A 72 -9.53 16.82 17.85
C PRO A 72 -8.75 15.70 18.55
N ILE A 73 -8.18 14.80 17.76
CA ILE A 73 -7.26 13.75 18.18
C ILE A 73 -5.90 14.40 18.30
N VAL A 74 -5.56 14.83 19.50
CA VAL A 74 -4.21 15.29 19.83
C VAL A 74 -3.29 14.07 20.05
N PRO A 75 -2.08 14.06 19.49
CA PRO A 75 -1.07 13.04 19.81
C PRO A 75 -0.81 13.03 21.32
N GLN A 76 -0.71 11.84 21.93
CA GLN A 76 -0.52 11.71 23.39
C GLN A 76 0.73 12.46 23.91
N GLU A 77 1.74 12.65 23.07
CA GLU A 77 2.99 13.36 23.41
C GLU A 77 2.78 14.86 23.72
N GLU A 78 1.75 15.49 23.15
CA GLU A 78 1.44 16.91 23.43
C GLU A 78 0.59 17.11 24.70
N LEU A 79 -0.07 16.05 25.20
CA LEU A 79 -0.88 16.12 26.41
C LEU A 79 -0.02 16.26 27.68
N GLU A 80 1.20 15.70 27.66
CA GLU A 80 2.10 15.70 28.81
C GLU A 80 2.77 17.06 29.05
N ALA A 81 2.87 17.91 28.01
CA ALA A 81 3.40 19.27 28.13
C ALA A 81 2.43 20.26 28.80
N ALA A 82 1.12 20.00 28.76
CA ALA A 82 0.09 20.87 29.34
C ALA A 82 -0.28 20.53 30.80
N GLY A 83 0.23 19.40 31.33
CA GLY A 83 -0.15 18.87 32.65
C GLY A 83 0.77 19.23 33.82
N GLN A 84 1.91 19.89 33.58
CA GLN A 84 2.91 20.19 34.62
C GLN A 84 2.91 21.65 35.11
N GLU A 85 1.74 22.26 35.30
CA GLU A 85 1.63 23.46 36.12
C GLU A 85 0.52 23.30 37.15
N ARG A 86 0.90 22.97 38.39
CA ARG A 86 0.25 23.27 39.69
C ARG A 86 0.29 22.08 40.65
N LEU A 87 1.39 21.95 41.40
CA LEU A 87 1.33 21.40 42.77
C LEU A 87 2.63 21.65 43.54
N PHE A 88 3.04 22.91 43.67
CA PHE A 88 3.92 23.31 44.78
C PHE A 88 3.48 24.70 45.28
N ARG A 89 2.52 24.70 46.21
CA ARG A 89 2.34 25.77 47.20
C ARG A 89 2.25 25.12 48.58
#